data_AF-A0A143X908-F1
#
_entry.id   AF-A0A143X908-F1
#
_cell.length_a   1.000
_cell.length_b   1.000
_cell.length_c   1.000
_cell.angle_alpha   90.00
_cell.angle_beta   90.00
_cell.angle_gamma   90.00
#
_symmetry.space_group_name_H-M   'P 1'
#
loop_
_entity.id
_entity.type
_entity.pdbx_description
1 polymer ?
#
loop_
_entity_poly.entity_id
_entity_poly.type
_entity_poly.pdbx_seq_one_letter_code
_entity_poly.pdbx_strand_id
1 'polypeptide(L)'
;MQHFRPLNPQELDVLSQVANLIQADTAIGCTNCQYCLSECPKQIAIPQYFALYNDDKRNHVNYVHNTSNYYHALTQKHGKASDCIRCGRCEKVCPQHLSIREYLADIAKFYEK
;
A
#
# COMPACT_ATOMS: atom_id res chain seq x y z
N MET A 1 -1.35 12.10 -34.03
CA MET A 1 -2.74 12.08 -33.49
C MET A 1 -3.83 12.05 -34.58
N GLN A 2 -3.52 11.77 -35.86
CA GLN A 2 -4.50 11.95 -36.95
C GLN A 2 -5.65 10.91 -36.99
N HIS A 3 -5.61 9.86 -36.16
CA HIS A 3 -6.67 8.84 -36.07
C HIS A 3 -7.01 8.45 -34.62
N PHE A 4 -7.03 9.41 -33.70
CA PHE A 4 -7.51 9.13 -32.34
C PHE A 4 -9.03 8.92 -32.36
N ARG A 5 -9.49 7.76 -31.88
CA ARG A 5 -10.90 7.50 -31.59
C ARG A 5 -11.07 7.49 -30.07
N PRO A 6 -11.91 8.38 -29.51
CA PRO A 6 -12.21 8.33 -28.09
C PRO A 6 -12.96 7.03 -27.76
N LEU A 7 -12.89 6.63 -26.49
CA LEU A 7 -13.61 5.48 -25.98
C LEU A 7 -15.12 5.70 -26.12
N ASN A 8 -15.83 4.65 -26.49
CA ASN A 8 -17.28 4.66 -26.51
C ASN A 8 -17.85 4.31 -25.11
N PRO A 9 -19.16 4.52 -24.87
CA PRO A 9 -19.77 4.27 -23.56
C PRO A 9 -19.60 2.83 -23.04
N GLN A 10 -19.62 1.83 -23.92
CA GLN A 10 -19.45 0.42 -23.53
C GLN A 10 -18.01 0.14 -23.10
N GLU A 11 -17.03 0.71 -23.80
CA GLU A 11 -15.62 0.61 -23.42
C GLU A 11 -15.35 1.29 -22.08
N LEU A 12 -15.93 2.48 -21.85
CA LEU A 12 -15.83 3.20 -20.57
C LEU A 12 -16.45 2.41 -19.41
N ASP A 13 -17.59 1.77 -19.64
CA ASP A 13 -18.26 0.93 -18.64
C ASP A 13 -17.40 -0.28 -18.26
N VAL A 14 -16.86 -1.00 -19.26
CA VAL A 14 -15.94 -2.13 -19.01
C VAL A 14 -14.71 -1.68 -18.22
N LEU A 15 -14.09 -0.55 -18.60
CA LEU A 15 -12.95 0.00 -17.87
C LEU A 15 -13.29 0.35 -16.42
N SER A 16 -14.48 0.91 -16.18
CA SER A 16 -14.95 1.24 -14.84
C SER A 16 -15.18 -0.02 -13.99
N GLN A 17 -15.76 -1.07 -14.58
CA GLN A 17 -15.93 -2.35 -13.91
C GLN A 17 -14.58 -2.98 -13.53
N VAL A 18 -13.62 -3.01 -14.45
CA VAL A 18 -12.28 -3.54 -14.19
C VAL A 18 -11.56 -2.72 -13.11
N ALA A 19 -11.64 -1.40 -13.16
CA ALA A 19 -11.05 -0.53 -12.14
C ALA A 19 -11.62 -0.83 -10.73
N ASN A 20 -12.93 -1.01 -10.63
CA ASN A 20 -13.60 -1.35 -9.37
C ASN A 20 -13.16 -2.72 -8.84
N LEU A 21 -13.00 -3.73 -9.71
CA LEU A 21 -12.52 -5.05 -9.32
C LEU A 21 -11.10 -4.99 -8.73
N ILE A 22 -10.19 -4.27 -9.41
CA ILE A 22 -8.82 -4.08 -8.93
C ILE A 22 -8.80 -3.34 -7.59
N GLN A 23 -9.66 -2.34 -7.43
CA GLN A 23 -9.73 -1.54 -6.21
C GLN A 23 -10.32 -2.33 -5.04
N ALA A 24 -11.34 -3.16 -5.29
CA ALA A 24 -11.93 -4.04 -4.28
C ALA A 24 -10.94 -5.09 -3.74
N ASP A 25 -9.97 -5.50 -4.54
CA ASP A 25 -8.92 -6.46 -4.16
C ASP A 25 -7.72 -5.79 -3.46
N THR A 26 -7.71 -4.46 -3.32
CA THR A 26 -6.60 -3.72 -2.71
C THR A 26 -6.89 -3.36 -1.25
N ALA A 27 -6.19 -3.99 -0.31
CA ALA A 27 -6.42 -3.77 1.13
C ALA A 27 -6.13 -2.34 1.60
N ILE A 28 -5.07 -1.71 1.06
CA ILE A 28 -4.64 -0.35 1.41
C ILE A 28 -4.47 0.47 0.13
N GLY A 29 -5.25 1.54 -0.04
CA GLY A 29 -5.20 2.45 -1.20
C GLY A 29 -3.97 3.36 -1.29
N CYS A 30 -2.77 2.83 -1.02
CA CYS A 30 -1.52 3.56 -1.10
C CYS A 30 -1.05 3.71 -2.55
N THR A 31 -0.74 4.94 -2.95
CA THR A 31 -0.19 5.26 -4.28
C THR A 31 1.34 5.25 -4.34
N ASN A 32 2.00 4.87 -3.25
CA ASN A 32 3.46 4.83 -3.14
C ASN A 32 4.17 6.18 -3.40
N CYS A 33 3.52 7.31 -3.08
CA CYS A 33 4.05 8.67 -3.30
C CYS A 33 5.19 9.08 -2.36
N GLN A 34 5.46 8.31 -1.29
CA GLN A 34 6.58 8.50 -0.35
C GLN A 34 6.57 9.78 0.52
N TYR A 35 5.57 10.65 0.44
CA TYR A 35 5.50 11.87 1.27
C TYR A 35 5.51 11.60 2.78
N CYS A 36 5.04 10.44 3.22
CA CYS A 36 5.07 10.05 4.63
C CYS A 36 6.47 9.74 5.17
N LEU A 37 7.47 9.50 4.31
CA LEU A 37 8.79 9.02 4.73
C LEU A 37 9.58 10.10 5.47
N SER A 38 9.62 11.34 4.95
CA SER A 38 10.30 12.47 5.59
C SER A 38 9.70 12.83 6.95
N GLU A 39 8.42 12.53 7.14
CA GLU A 39 7.66 12.92 8.33
C GLU A 39 7.74 11.91 9.48
N CYS A 40 8.22 10.69 9.21
CA CYS A 40 8.23 9.62 10.20
C CYS A 40 9.52 9.67 11.04
N PRO A 41 9.46 10.04 12.34
CA PRO A 41 10.67 10.12 13.19
C PRO A 41 11.32 8.76 13.44
N LYS A 42 10.57 7.68 13.20
CA LYS A 42 11.03 6.29 13.32
C LYS A 42 11.56 5.72 12.01
N GLN A 43 11.59 6.51 10.94
CA GLN A 43 12.11 6.12 9.63
C GLN A 43 11.49 4.80 9.12
N ILE A 44 10.18 4.63 9.37
CA ILE A 44 9.41 3.46 8.95
C ILE A 44 9.19 3.53 7.43
N ALA A 45 9.47 2.45 6.71
CA ALA A 45 9.28 2.33 5.26
C ALA A 45 7.79 2.12 4.90
N ILE A 46 6.93 3.08 5.28
CA ILE A 46 5.46 2.97 5.24
C ILE A 46 4.94 2.51 3.86
N PRO A 47 5.33 3.14 2.73
CA PRO A 47 4.81 2.74 1.42
C PRO A 47 5.20 1.31 1.04
N GLN A 48 6.43 0.90 1.36
CA GLN A 48 6.93 -0.46 1.08
C GLN A 48 6.19 -1.50 1.92
N TYR A 49 5.95 -1.23 3.20
CA TYR A 49 5.17 -2.13 4.06
C TYR A 49 3.73 -2.28 3.57
N PHE A 50 3.12 -1.20 3.08
CA PHE A 50 1.77 -1.24 2.52
C PHE A 50 1.73 -2.03 1.21
N ALA A 51 2.77 -1.90 0.38
CA ALA A 51 2.89 -2.68 -0.86
C ALA A 51 3.01 -4.18 -0.59
N LEU A 52 3.87 -4.58 0.37
CA LEU A 52 4.01 -5.98 0.78
C LEU A 52 2.69 -6.53 1.35
N TYR A 53 2.03 -5.76 2.21
CA TYR A 53 0.76 -6.18 2.79
C TYR A 53 -0.34 -6.35 1.75
N ASN A 54 -0.43 -5.44 0.78
CA ASN A 54 -1.39 -5.57 -0.32
C ASN A 54 -1.08 -6.76 -1.23
N ASP A 55 0.19 -7.07 -1.47
CA ASP A 55 0.61 -8.25 -2.22
C ASP A 55 0.12 -9.54 -1.53
N ASP A 56 0.36 -9.66 -0.22
CA ASP A 56 -0.16 -10.76 0.60
C ASP A 56 -1.70 -10.86 0.58
N LYS A 57 -2.40 -9.73 0.57
CA LYS A 57 -3.88 -9.71 0.57
C LYS A 57 -4.51 -10.05 -0.78
N ARG A 58 -3.83 -9.77 -1.89
CA ARG A 58 -4.28 -10.10 -3.26
C ARG A 58 -4.03 -11.55 -3.64
N ASN A 59 -3.17 -12.25 -2.91
CA ASN A 59 -2.81 -13.63 -3.23
C ASN A 59 -3.93 -14.62 -2.85
N HIS A 60 -4.83 -14.86 -3.80
CA HIS A 60 -5.89 -15.89 -3.74
C HIS A 60 -5.41 -17.28 -4.18
N VAL A 61 -4.16 -17.39 -4.66
CA VAL A 61 -3.56 -18.63 -5.19
C VAL A 61 -2.28 -18.92 -4.42
N ASN A 62 -2.01 -20.19 -4.09
CA ASN A 62 -0.85 -20.68 -3.32
C ASN A 62 0.52 -20.42 -4.00
N TYR A 63 0.83 -19.17 -4.32
CA TYR A 63 2.13 -18.74 -4.80
C TYR A 63 2.97 -18.39 -3.57
N VAL A 64 4.19 -18.93 -3.49
CA VAL A 64 5.11 -18.67 -2.38
C VAL A 64 5.65 -17.25 -2.55
N HIS A 65 4.96 -16.27 -1.98
CA HIS A 65 5.46 -14.91 -1.88
C HIS A 65 6.39 -14.80 -0.68
N ASN A 66 7.59 -14.27 -0.94
CA ASN A 66 8.61 -14.11 0.09
C ASN A 66 8.51 -12.75 0.81
N THR A 67 7.29 -12.20 0.88
CA THR A 67 6.99 -10.87 1.44
C THR A 67 7.47 -10.72 2.87
N SER A 68 7.37 -11.78 3.68
CA SER A 68 7.93 -11.80 5.04
C SER A 68 9.44 -11.58 5.05
N ASN A 69 10.21 -12.25 4.19
CA ASN A 69 11.66 -12.01 4.10
C ASN A 69 11.98 -10.61 3.56
N TYR A 70 11.20 -10.08 2.61
CA TYR A 70 11.35 -8.69 2.16
C TYR A 70 11.08 -7.70 3.29
N TYR A 71 10.03 -7.94 4.08
CA TYR A 71 9.73 -7.15 5.27
C TYR A 71 10.92 -7.17 6.24
N HIS A 72 11.40 -8.36 6.61
CA HIS A 72 12.55 -8.51 7.50
C HIS A 72 13.81 -7.81 6.96
N ALA A 73 14.10 -7.92 5.66
CA ALA A 73 15.23 -7.22 5.05
C ALA A 73 15.11 -5.70 5.12
N LEU A 74 13.90 -5.14 4.94
CA LEU A 74 13.65 -3.70 5.10
C LEU A 74 13.84 -3.26 6.55
N THR A 75 13.39 -4.06 7.53
CA THR A 75 13.56 -3.72 8.96
C THR A 75 15.02 -3.69 9.43
N GLN A 76 15.97 -4.22 8.65
CA GLN A 76 17.40 -4.05 8.94
C GLN A 76 17.91 -2.63 8.64
N LYS A 77 17.17 -1.85 7.83
CA LYS A 77 17.55 -0.50 7.40
C LYS A 77 16.55 0.58 7.83
N HIS A 78 15.34 0.18 8.21
CA HIS A 78 14.21 1.05 8.52
C HIS A 78 13.53 0.62 9.81
N GLY A 79 12.78 1.52 10.43
CA GLY A 79 11.95 1.17 11.59
C GLY A 79 10.93 0.10 11.23
N LYS A 80 10.65 -0.79 12.19
CA LYS A 80 9.58 -1.79 12.12
C LYS A 80 8.22 -1.11 12.10
N ALA A 81 7.19 -1.81 11.63
CA ALA A 81 5.82 -1.32 11.71
C ALA A 81 5.41 -1.13 13.19
N SER A 82 5.84 -2.02 14.07
CA SER A 82 5.63 -1.91 15.53
C SER A 82 6.35 -0.72 16.20
N ASP A 83 7.36 -0.13 15.55
CA ASP A 83 8.04 1.07 16.08
C ASP A 83 7.18 2.33 16.02
N CYS A 84 6.00 2.27 15.38
CA CYS A 84 5.09 3.40 15.22
C CYS A 84 4.65 3.97 16.57
N ILE A 85 5.13 5.18 16.89
CA ILE A 85 4.73 5.93 18.10
C ILE A 85 3.40 6.69 17.94
N ARG A 86 2.64 6.40 16.88
CA ARG A 86 1.31 6.99 16.59
C ARG A 86 1.27 8.53 16.54
N CYS A 87 2.37 9.19 16.16
CA CYS A 87 2.48 10.66 16.11
C CYS A 87 1.58 11.35 15.08
N GLY A 88 1.10 10.62 14.05
CA GLY A 88 0.14 11.12 13.06
C GLY A 88 0.70 12.08 11.99
N ARG A 89 2.01 12.34 11.96
CA ARG A 89 2.61 13.27 10.98
C ARG A 89 2.47 12.78 9.53
N CYS A 90 2.68 11.48 9.31
CA CYS A 90 2.53 10.84 8.00
C CYS A 90 1.10 10.97 7.43
N GLU A 91 0.07 10.93 8.27
CA GLU A 91 -1.33 11.04 7.84
C GLU A 91 -1.67 12.47 7.38
N LYS A 92 -1.08 13.49 8.02
CA LYS A 92 -1.30 14.90 7.66
C LYS A 92 -0.79 15.23 6.26
N VAL A 93 0.25 14.54 5.78
CA VAL A 93 0.83 14.74 4.45
C VAL A 93 0.35 13.72 3.42
N CYS A 94 -0.48 12.76 3.83
CA CYS A 94 -0.96 11.71 2.93
C CYS A 94 -2.04 12.29 2.00
N PRO A 95 -1.81 12.35 0.68
CA PRO A 95 -2.79 12.91 -0.26
C PRO A 95 -4.00 12.00 -0.45
N GLN A 96 -3.91 10.74 0.01
CA GLN A 96 -4.98 9.75 -0.03
C GLN A 96 -5.75 9.69 1.31
N HIS A 97 -5.40 10.53 2.29
CA HIS A 97 -6.03 10.59 3.61
C HIS A 97 -6.14 9.21 4.31
N LEU A 98 -5.12 8.37 4.16
CA LEU A 98 -5.11 7.02 4.73
C LEU A 98 -4.93 7.05 6.25
N SER A 99 -5.57 6.11 6.93
CA SER A 99 -5.36 5.81 8.36
C SER A 99 -4.05 5.04 8.58
N ILE A 100 -2.91 5.67 8.25
CA ILE A 100 -1.59 5.02 8.22
C ILE A 100 -1.25 4.32 9.54
N ARG A 101 -1.60 4.91 10.69
CA ARG A 101 -1.28 4.35 12.01
C ARG A 101 -2.00 3.03 12.28
N GLU A 102 -3.23 2.90 11.82
CA GLU A 102 -4.01 1.66 11.98
C GLU A 102 -3.44 0.56 11.08
N TYR A 103 -3.16 0.89 9.82
CA TYR A 103 -2.53 -0.08 8.90
C TYR A 103 -1.16 -0.55 9.37
N LEU A 104 -0.33 0.33 9.95
CA LEU A 104 0.95 -0.09 10.54
C LEU A 104 0.75 -1.06 11.71
N ALA A 105 -0.29 -0.87 12.53
CA ALA A 105 -0.60 -1.81 13.61
C ALA A 105 -1.02 -3.18 13.07
N ASP A 106 -1.80 -3.22 11.99
CA ASP A 106 -2.22 -4.48 11.37
C ASP A 106 -1.07 -5.19 10.65
N ILE A 107 -0.17 -4.44 10.02
CA ILE A 107 1.06 -4.95 9.42
C ILE A 107 1.99 -5.54 10.48
N ALA A 108 2.16 -4.85 11.62
CA ALA A 108 2.96 -5.36 12.73
C ALA A 108 2.40 -6.71 13.24
N LYS A 109 1.08 -6.80 13.44
CA LYS A 109 0.42 -8.07 13.80
C LYS A 109 0.61 -9.17 12.76
N PHE A 110 0.73 -8.81 11.48
CA PHE A 110 0.85 -9.76 10.38
C PHE A 110 2.27 -10.32 10.24
N TYR A 111 3.30 -9.46 10.23
CA TYR A 111 4.69 -9.86 9.94
C TYR A 111 5.60 -10.04 11.17
N GLU A 112 5.30 -9.45 12.33
CA GLU A 112 6.23 -9.40 13.47
C GLU A 112 5.87 -10.37 14.60
N LYS A 113 5.28 -11.52 14.26
CA LYS A 113 4.92 -12.55 15.23
C LYS A 113 6.13 -13.26 15.81
#